data_AF-A0A6G1J8A6-F1
#
_entry.id   AF-A0A6G1J8A6-F1
#
_cell.length_a   1.000
_cell.length_b   1.000
_cell.length_c   1.000
_cell.angle_alpha   90.00
_cell.angle_beta   90.00
_cell.angle_gamma   90.00
#
_symmetry.space_group_name_H-M   'P 1'
#
loop_
_entity.id
_entity.type
_entity.pdbx_description
1 polymer ?
#
loop_
_entity_poly.entity_id
_entity_poly.type
_entity_poly.pdbx_seq_one_letter_code
_entity_poly.pdbx_strand_id
1 'polypeptide(L)'
;MKLQFVLPLLLPLLGMAEVGTQVNWYGCDGEYGVTVYEGGALHLATNVDGWRRTNLCGVWVLPPGTNHCNFYTVGKGEIGGTTCTCSVESGRYNARPWNAIKSYECWAS
;
A
#
# COMPACT_ATOMS: atom_id res chain seq x y z
N MET A 1 -57.80 15.33 16.34
CA MET A 1 -56.72 14.53 15.70
C MET A 1 -55.38 15.09 16.17
N LYS A 2 -54.58 14.30 16.91
CA LYS A 2 -53.20 14.66 17.30
C LYS A 2 -52.26 14.04 16.26
N LEU A 3 -51.62 14.86 15.44
CA LEU A 3 -50.61 14.42 14.49
C LEU A 3 -49.30 14.22 15.26
N GLN A 4 -48.94 12.97 15.57
CA GLN A 4 -47.61 12.65 16.10
C GLN A 4 -46.59 12.78 14.97
N PHE A 5 -45.79 13.86 15.00
CA PHE A 5 -44.60 13.97 14.18
C PHE A 5 -43.54 13.01 14.74
N VAL A 6 -43.42 11.84 14.11
CA VAL A 6 -42.27 10.95 14.32
C VAL A 6 -41.14 11.51 13.47
N LEU A 7 -40.22 12.23 14.10
CA LEU A 7 -39.00 12.70 13.46
C LEU A 7 -38.08 11.48 13.27
N PRO A 8 -37.74 11.04 12.05
CA PRO A 8 -36.67 10.06 11.90
C PRO A 8 -35.36 10.79 12.20
N LEU A 9 -34.75 10.44 13.33
CA LEU A 9 -33.33 10.70 13.59
C LEU A 9 -32.54 9.95 12.52
N LEU A 10 -32.30 10.61 11.39
CA LEU A 10 -31.26 10.26 10.44
C LEU A 10 -29.93 10.43 11.18
N LEU A 11 -29.46 9.34 11.80
CA LEU A 11 -28.06 9.16 12.11
C LEU A 11 -27.32 9.27 10.78
N PRO A 12 -26.46 10.28 10.53
CA PRO A 12 -25.47 10.12 9.49
C PRO A 12 -24.57 8.98 10.00
N LEU A 13 -24.72 7.79 9.41
CA LEU A 13 -23.63 6.84 9.41
C LEU A 13 -22.44 7.61 8.83
N LEU A 14 -21.53 8.04 9.71
CA LEU A 14 -20.19 8.43 9.32
C LEU A 14 -19.58 7.15 8.74
N GLY A 15 -19.84 6.92 7.45
CA GLY A 15 -19.00 6.09 6.63
C GLY A 15 -17.65 6.77 6.64
N MET A 16 -16.78 6.36 7.55
CA MET A 16 -15.35 6.56 7.35
C MET A 16 -15.07 5.81 6.06
N ALA A 17 -14.99 6.53 4.95
CA ALA A 17 -14.38 5.98 3.75
C ALA A 17 -12.99 5.56 4.20
N GLU A 18 -12.79 4.25 4.34
CA GLU A 18 -11.51 3.68 4.71
C GLU A 18 -10.51 4.19 3.67
N VAL A 19 -9.64 5.12 4.07
CA VAL A 19 -8.66 5.69 3.16
C VAL A 19 -7.75 4.54 2.75
N GLY A 20 -7.84 4.19 1.47
CA GLY A 20 -7.18 3.01 0.93
C GLY A 20 -5.67 3.04 1.13
N THR A 21 -5.08 1.84 1.23
CA THR A 21 -3.63 1.70 1.24
C THR A 21 -3.03 2.03 -0.14
N GLN A 22 -1.95 2.81 -0.20
CA GLN A 22 -1.26 3.18 -1.43
C GLN A 22 0.22 2.78 -1.40
N VAL A 23 0.70 2.21 -2.51
CA VAL A 23 2.12 1.98 -2.80
C VAL A 23 2.51 2.65 -4.11
N ASN A 24 3.58 3.44 -4.09
CA ASN A 24 4.14 4.11 -5.25
C ASN A 24 5.40 3.38 -5.72
N TRP A 25 5.52 3.23 -7.03
CA TRP A 25 6.53 2.40 -7.68
C TRP A 25 7.29 3.22 -8.70
N TYR A 26 8.61 3.04 -8.76
CA TYR A 26 9.46 3.67 -9.77
C TYR A 26 10.43 2.66 -10.36
N GLY A 27 10.28 2.40 -11.66
CA GLY A 27 11.11 1.50 -12.44
C GLY A 27 12.45 2.12 -12.81
N CYS A 28 13.43 1.29 -13.11
CA CYS A 28 14.78 1.75 -13.43
C CYS A 28 14.88 2.43 -14.80
N ASP A 29 13.95 2.15 -15.71
CA ASP A 29 13.92 2.70 -17.06
C ASP A 29 12.93 3.86 -17.19
N GLY A 30 12.50 4.43 -16.05
CA GLY A 30 11.60 5.58 -15.98
C GLY A 30 10.12 5.21 -15.87
N GLU A 31 9.79 3.94 -15.66
CA GLU A 31 8.42 3.52 -15.40
C GLU A 31 7.92 4.09 -14.06
N TYR A 32 6.65 4.48 -14.03
CA TYR A 32 5.99 4.92 -12.81
C TYR A 32 4.64 4.23 -12.67
N GLY A 33 4.28 3.87 -11.44
CA GLY A 33 3.01 3.24 -11.15
C GLY A 33 2.59 3.51 -9.72
N VAL A 34 1.28 3.47 -9.50
CA VAL A 34 0.68 3.53 -8.17
C VAL A 34 -0.28 2.37 -8.06
N THR A 35 -0.22 1.66 -6.94
CA THR A 35 -1.27 0.71 -6.56
C THR A 35 -2.02 1.28 -5.38
N VAL A 36 -3.35 1.35 -5.51
CA VAL A 36 -4.27 1.77 -4.44
C VAL A 36 -5.21 0.62 -4.14
N TYR A 37 -5.44 0.38 -2.86
CA TYR A 37 -6.31 -0.67 -2.36
C TYR A 37 -7.36 -0.05 -1.45
N GLU A 38 -8.62 -0.24 -1.77
CA GLU A 38 -9.71 0.25 -0.93
C GLU A 38 -9.95 -0.71 0.25
N GLY A 39 -9.98 -0.16 1.45
CA GLY A 39 -10.44 -0.84 2.66
C GLY A 39 -9.37 -1.51 3.55
N GLY A 40 -9.72 -1.64 4.83
CA GLY A 40 -9.01 -2.42 5.86
C GLY A 40 -7.72 -1.83 6.42
N ALA A 41 -7.37 -2.25 7.65
CA ALA A 41 -6.13 -1.86 8.32
C ALA A 41 -4.87 -2.55 7.78
N LEU A 42 -5.03 -3.63 7.02
CA LEU A 42 -3.94 -4.46 6.46
C LEU A 42 -4.28 -4.89 5.04
N HIS A 43 -3.35 -4.70 4.12
CA HIS A 43 -3.41 -5.19 2.75
C HIS A 43 -2.23 -6.13 2.45
N LEU A 44 -2.50 -7.30 1.87
CA LEU A 44 -1.49 -8.27 1.40
C LEU A 44 -1.60 -8.44 -0.12
N ALA A 45 -0.49 -8.24 -0.83
CA ALA A 45 -0.37 -8.49 -2.26
C ALA A 45 0.70 -9.57 -2.52
N THR A 46 0.31 -10.68 -3.14
CA THR A 46 1.21 -11.82 -3.45
C THR A 46 1.57 -11.95 -4.93
N ASN A 47 0.94 -11.17 -5.81
CA ASN A 47 1.15 -11.22 -7.26
C ASN A 47 1.72 -9.90 -7.77
N VAL A 48 2.97 -9.58 -7.39
CA VAL A 48 3.68 -8.45 -7.99
C VAL A 48 4.19 -8.84 -9.37
N ASP A 49 3.78 -8.12 -10.40
CA ASP A 49 4.01 -8.46 -11.80
C ASP A 49 4.71 -7.34 -12.60
N GLY A 50 5.04 -7.66 -13.85
CA GLY A 50 5.69 -6.75 -14.79
C GLY A 50 7.00 -6.16 -14.27
N TRP A 51 7.26 -4.90 -14.64
CA TRP A 51 8.46 -4.17 -14.24
C TRP A 51 8.54 -3.97 -12.72
N ARG A 52 7.41 -3.95 -12.00
CA ARG A 52 7.38 -3.87 -10.54
C ARG A 52 7.99 -5.11 -9.90
N ARG A 53 8.00 -6.25 -10.60
CA ARG A 53 8.60 -7.46 -10.08
C ARG A 53 10.12 -7.42 -10.16
N THR A 54 10.70 -7.06 -11.31
CA THR A 54 12.14 -7.29 -11.60
C THR A 54 12.94 -6.07 -12.02
N ASN A 55 12.30 -4.90 -12.22
CA ASN A 55 12.95 -3.68 -12.70
C ASN A 55 12.70 -2.47 -11.79
N LEU A 56 12.62 -2.67 -10.47
CA LEU A 56 12.34 -1.59 -9.51
C LEU A 56 13.62 -0.84 -9.10
N CYS A 57 13.51 0.48 -9.09
CA CYS A 57 14.53 1.39 -8.58
C CYS A 57 14.09 2.16 -7.34
N GLY A 58 12.78 2.29 -7.09
CA GLY A 58 12.30 2.81 -5.82
C GLY A 58 10.85 2.50 -5.51
N VAL A 59 10.56 2.48 -4.21
CA VAL A 59 9.21 2.28 -3.68
C VAL A 59 8.99 3.22 -2.49
N TRP A 60 7.78 3.73 -2.34
CA TRP A 60 7.40 4.56 -1.19
C TRP A 60 5.91 4.53 -0.93
N VAL A 61 5.54 4.83 0.30
CA VAL A 61 4.16 5.00 0.74
C VAL A 61 3.95 6.42 1.23
N LEU A 62 2.71 6.89 1.17
CA LEU A 62 2.34 8.25 1.53
C LEU A 62 1.10 8.25 2.43
N PRO A 63 0.96 9.24 3.31
CA PRO A 63 -0.31 9.51 3.97
C PRO A 63 -1.27 10.22 2.99
N PRO A 64 -2.58 10.21 3.25
CA PRO A 64 -3.27 9.43 4.27
C PRO A 64 -3.48 7.97 3.82
N GLY A 65 -3.69 7.04 4.77
CA GLY A 65 -4.13 5.66 4.46
C GLY A 65 -3.04 4.59 4.41
N THR A 66 -1.75 4.93 4.44
CA THR A 66 -0.67 3.93 4.63
C THR A 66 0.40 4.44 5.57
N ASN A 67 0.63 3.71 6.65
CA ASN A 67 1.72 3.95 7.59
C ASN A 67 3.03 3.37 7.07
N HIS A 68 3.01 2.09 6.72
CA HIS A 68 4.17 1.35 6.27
C HIS A 68 3.79 0.11 5.46
N CYS A 69 4.76 -0.38 4.68
CA CYS A 69 4.70 -1.68 4.02
C CYS A 69 5.99 -2.46 4.26
N ASN A 70 5.86 -3.78 4.36
CA ASN A 70 6.94 -4.75 4.31
C ASN A 70 6.97 -5.40 2.93
N PHE A 71 8.09 -5.24 2.22
CA PHE A 71 8.32 -5.86 0.91
C PHE A 71 9.16 -7.12 1.09
N TYR A 72 8.68 -8.24 0.55
CA TYR A 72 9.38 -9.52 0.55
C TYR A 72 10.13 -9.68 -0.78
N THR A 73 11.41 -9.40 -0.73
CA THR A 73 12.29 -9.27 -1.90
C THR A 73 13.15 -10.51 -2.07
N VAL A 74 13.76 -10.66 -3.23
CA VAL A 74 14.90 -11.55 -3.46
C VAL A 74 16.10 -10.66 -3.72
N GLY A 75 17.14 -10.73 -2.89
CA GLY A 75 18.39 -10.02 -3.14
C GLY A 75 19.12 -10.55 -4.37
N LYS A 76 19.91 -9.71 -5.05
CA LYS A 76 20.81 -10.17 -6.12
C LYS A 76 21.88 -11.09 -5.54
N GLY A 77 21.82 -12.37 -5.89
CA GLY A 77 22.74 -13.40 -5.38
C GLY A 77 22.31 -14.05 -4.06
N GLU A 78 21.14 -13.70 -3.51
CA GLU A 78 20.61 -14.32 -2.29
C GLU A 78 19.55 -15.38 -2.58
N ILE A 79 19.74 -16.58 -2.04
CA ILE A 79 18.74 -17.65 -2.05
C ILE A 79 17.91 -17.52 -0.77
N GLY A 80 16.64 -17.13 -0.89
CA GLY A 80 15.70 -17.06 0.25
C GLY A 80 15.00 -15.71 0.41
N GLY A 81 15.64 -14.63 0.00
CA GLY A 81 15.07 -13.28 -0.01
C GLY A 81 15.19 -12.50 1.30
N THR A 82 14.75 -11.25 1.29
CA THR A 82 14.90 -10.28 2.38
C THR A 82 13.61 -9.49 2.57
N THR A 83 13.27 -9.17 3.82
CA THR A 83 12.17 -8.24 4.13
C THR A 83 12.70 -6.82 4.23
N CYS A 84 12.09 -5.88 3.50
CA CYS A 84 12.41 -4.46 3.56
C CYS A 84 11.18 -3.67 4.01
N THR A 85 11.29 -2.92 5.11
CA THR A 85 10.22 -2.06 5.61
C THR A 85 10.35 -0.65 5.03
N CYS A 86 9.27 -0.15 4.45
CA CYS A 86 9.12 1.21 3.95
C CYS A 86 7.96 1.87 4.70
N SER A 87 8.26 2.84 5.56
CA SER A 87 7.27 3.69 6.23
C SER A 87 7.20 5.07 5.59
N VAL A 88 6.13 5.82 5.87
CA VAL A 88 6.01 7.24 5.52
C VAL A 88 7.22 8.04 6.00
N GLU A 89 7.69 7.76 7.23
CA GLU A 89 8.84 8.44 7.83
C GLU A 89 10.17 8.12 7.12
N SER A 90 10.33 6.87 6.67
CA SER A 90 11.53 6.47 5.93
C SER A 90 11.60 7.06 4.52
N GLY A 91 10.48 7.58 4.01
CA GLY A 91 10.38 8.14 2.67
C GLY A 91 10.57 7.08 1.59
N ARG A 92 11.36 7.42 0.56
CA ARG A 92 11.56 6.55 -0.60
C ARG A 92 12.69 5.55 -0.38
N TYR A 93 12.38 4.26 -0.48
CA TYR A 93 13.35 3.18 -0.40
C TYR A 93 14.07 2.97 -1.75
N ASN A 94 15.37 2.68 -1.69
CA ASN A 94 16.18 2.33 -2.86
C ASN A 94 16.01 0.83 -3.18
N ALA A 95 15.27 0.52 -4.23
CA ALA A 95 14.99 -0.86 -4.64
C ALA A 95 16.02 -1.46 -5.61
N ARG A 96 17.04 -0.69 -6.05
CA ARG A 96 18.10 -1.17 -6.97
C ARG A 96 18.83 -2.46 -6.54
N PRO A 97 19.03 -2.72 -5.24
CA PRO A 97 19.65 -3.97 -4.78
C PRO A 97 18.73 -5.19 -4.93
N TRP A 98 17.43 -4.99 -5.10
CA TRP A 98 16.46 -6.08 -5.22
C TRP A 98 16.58 -6.72 -6.59
N ASN A 99 16.66 -8.05 -6.64
CA ASN A 99 16.55 -8.83 -7.86
C ASN A 99 15.08 -8.99 -8.27
N ALA A 100 14.21 -9.25 -7.29
CA ALA A 100 12.79 -9.28 -7.51
C ALA A 100 11.99 -8.95 -6.24
N ILE A 101 10.71 -8.61 -6.39
CA ILE A 101 9.72 -8.63 -5.29
C ILE A 101 8.78 -9.83 -5.50
N LYS A 102 8.49 -10.56 -4.43
CA LYS A 102 7.49 -11.65 -4.44
C LYS A 102 6.13 -11.15 -4.00
N SER A 103 6.10 -10.48 -2.85
CA SER A 103 4.88 -10.02 -2.20
C SER A 103 5.17 -8.79 -1.34
N TYR A 104 4.12 -8.15 -0.85
CA TYR A 104 4.22 -7.14 0.20
C TYR A 104 2.97 -7.10 1.06
N GLU A 105 3.15 -6.63 2.27
CA GLU A 105 2.09 -6.34 3.24
C GLU A 105 2.14 -4.87 3.62
N CYS A 106 1.00 -4.23 3.79
CA CYS A 106 0.90 -2.81 4.07
C CYS A 106 -0.15 -2.56 5.15
N TRP A 107 0.12 -1.59 6.03
CA TRP A 107 -0.75 -1.22 7.14
C TRP A 107 -1.22 0.22 7.01
N ALA A 108 -2.52 0.42 7.19
CA ALA A 108 -3.14 1.73 7.26
C ALA A 108 -3.07 2.32 8.68
N SER A 109 -3.33 3.62 8.79
CA SER A 109 -3.38 4.41 10.04
C SER A 109 -4.78 4.45 10.62
#